data_AF-A0A812PNU1-F1
#
_entry.id   AF-A0A812PNU1-F1
#
_cell.length_a   1.000
_cell.length_b   1.000
_cell.length_c   1.000
_cell.angle_alpha   90.00
_cell.angle_beta   90.00
_cell.angle_gamma   90.00
#
_symmetry.space_group_name_H-M   'P 1'
#
loop_
_entity.id
_entity.type
_entity.pdbx_description
1 polymer ?
#
loop_
_entity_poly.entity_id
_entity_poly.type
_entity_poly.pdbx_seq_one_letter_code
_entity_poly.pdbx_strand_id
1 'polypeptide(L)'
;CEWSLKRLVLSTSLEKVPTDFSVLLEEQHILWGWELLCWTWPLNCKQFSFIEPTLLYQLEVVSAASDWPHKALEQLLDGKCRLLCPIWSVSPNHWTLLEGERARSVAALLGVLDPALVPVNASRQADNECGFFVLSWMELIVAGLSEGPASRLWPAELAKVWHKQRLLPLEKALQKERTKLSEDKKKQEAKALKLQEQLSASQAKAAKALESSEKLKASAKAAAKKSLEENSMHFRYTDLSQEAVKQIRHLYLFGLKRCSRCRWQTGCLSCDHEYLFPYLMKKEALKKAK
;
A
#
# COMPACT_ATOMS: atom_id res chain seq x y z
N CYS A 1 44.72 3.74 25.86
CA CYS A 1 45.35 2.57 25.20
C CYS A 1 44.45 2.12 24.06
N GLU A 2 44.82 2.54 22.84
CA GLU A 2 44.14 2.21 21.59
C GLU A 2 44.32 0.72 21.26
N TRP A 3 43.21 0.01 21.05
CA TRP A 3 43.25 -1.37 20.57
C TRP A 3 43.18 -1.35 19.05
N SER A 4 44.34 -1.54 18.42
CA SER A 4 44.51 -1.73 16.99
C SER A 4 44.00 -3.12 16.58
N LEU A 5 42.93 -3.14 15.78
CA LEU A 5 42.42 -4.34 15.10
C LEU A 5 43.42 -4.80 14.03
N LYS A 6 44.32 -5.73 14.38
CA LYS A 6 45.14 -6.44 13.40
C LYS A 6 44.35 -7.63 12.83
N ARG A 7 43.83 -7.43 11.62
CA ARG A 7 43.28 -8.48 10.76
C ARG A 7 44.42 -9.43 10.38
N LEU A 8 44.35 -10.68 10.81
CA LEU A 8 45.28 -11.74 10.38
C LEU A 8 44.94 -12.11 8.93
N VAL A 9 45.73 -11.57 8.01
CA VAL A 9 45.69 -11.93 6.59
C VAL A 9 46.43 -13.26 6.43
N LEU A 10 45.69 -14.36 6.28
CA LEU A 10 46.26 -15.60 5.74
C LEU A 10 46.33 -15.45 4.23
N SER A 11 47.52 -15.07 3.74
CA SER A 11 47.85 -15.03 2.32
C SER A 11 48.06 -16.45 1.80
N THR A 12 47.07 -17.00 1.12
CA THR A 12 47.30 -18.04 0.12
C THR A 12 46.79 -17.50 -1.21
N SER A 13 47.73 -17.11 -2.06
CA SER A 13 47.46 -16.74 -3.45
C SER A 13 46.83 -17.94 -4.17
N LEU A 14 45.51 -17.90 -4.35
CA LEU A 14 44.76 -18.85 -5.15
C LEU A 14 45.01 -18.54 -6.63
N GLU A 15 45.60 -19.50 -7.35
CA GLU A 15 45.70 -19.44 -8.80
C GLU A 15 44.29 -19.45 -9.41
N LYS A 16 44.00 -18.44 -10.26
CA LYS A 16 42.71 -18.28 -10.92
C LYS A 16 42.43 -19.44 -11.87
N VAL A 17 41.45 -20.27 -11.53
CA VAL A 17 40.89 -21.26 -12.45
C VAL A 17 39.78 -20.59 -13.28
N PRO A 18 39.75 -20.76 -14.62
CA PRO A 18 38.66 -20.22 -15.44
C PRO A 18 37.29 -20.76 -15.00
N THR A 19 36.31 -19.88 -14.78
CA THR A 19 35.00 -20.24 -14.23
C THR A 19 33.86 -20.11 -15.24
N ASP A 20 32.98 -21.12 -15.28
CA ASP A 20 31.68 -21.06 -15.97
C ASP A 20 30.65 -20.15 -15.25
N PHE A 21 31.00 -19.62 -14.07
CA PHE A 21 30.16 -18.78 -13.24
C PHE A 21 30.55 -17.32 -13.42
N SER A 22 29.67 -16.53 -14.02
CA SER A 22 29.93 -15.12 -14.36
C SER A 22 29.62 -14.14 -13.23
N VAL A 23 28.97 -14.58 -12.15
CA VAL A 23 28.44 -13.70 -11.09
C VAL A 23 28.67 -14.31 -9.71
N LEU A 24 29.15 -13.49 -8.79
CA LEU A 24 29.19 -13.77 -7.36
C LEU A 24 27.80 -13.52 -6.76
N LEU A 25 27.24 -14.48 -6.04
CA LEU A 25 25.90 -14.33 -5.49
C LEU A 25 25.83 -13.19 -4.47
N GLU A 26 24.83 -12.33 -4.60
CA GLU A 26 24.42 -11.38 -3.56
C GLU A 26 23.48 -12.05 -2.55
N GLU A 27 23.25 -11.39 -1.40
CA GLU A 27 22.36 -11.85 -0.33
C GLU A 27 20.97 -12.27 -0.82
N GLN A 28 20.36 -11.47 -1.71
CA GLN A 28 19.03 -11.77 -2.25
C GLN A 28 18.95 -13.15 -2.91
N HIS A 29 20.03 -13.61 -3.54
CA HIS A 29 20.07 -14.91 -4.20
C HIS A 29 20.11 -16.05 -3.17
N ILE A 30 20.76 -15.83 -2.03
CA ILE A 30 20.77 -16.79 -0.92
C ILE A 30 19.37 -16.91 -0.31
N LEU A 31 18.69 -15.77 -0.13
CA LEU A 31 17.30 -15.73 0.36
C LEU A 31 16.35 -16.45 -0.62
N TRP A 32 16.43 -16.16 -1.91
CA TRP A 32 15.63 -16.88 -2.92
C TRP A 32 15.93 -18.38 -2.96
N GLY A 33 17.20 -18.76 -2.77
CA GLY A 33 17.59 -20.15 -2.63
C GLY A 33 16.91 -20.82 -1.44
N TRP A 34 16.92 -20.17 -0.27
CA TRP A 34 16.23 -20.67 0.92
C TRP A 34 14.71 -20.81 0.73
N GLU A 35 14.06 -19.81 0.13
CA GLU A 35 12.63 -19.86 -0.19
C GLU A 35 12.30 -21.03 -1.13
N LEU A 36 13.13 -21.26 -2.14
CA LEU A 36 12.97 -22.39 -3.04
C LEU A 36 13.12 -23.74 -2.31
N LEU A 37 14.05 -23.83 -1.35
CA LEU A 37 14.18 -25.01 -0.48
C LEU A 37 12.94 -25.21 0.38
N CYS A 38 12.40 -24.16 0.99
CA CYS A 38 11.18 -24.21 1.79
C CYS A 38 9.97 -24.65 0.96
N TRP A 39 9.90 -24.23 -0.31
CA TRP A 39 8.86 -24.68 -1.22
C TRP A 39 9.02 -26.15 -1.62
N THR A 40 10.26 -26.60 -1.81
CA THR A 40 10.57 -27.97 -2.26
C THR A 40 10.48 -29.00 -1.12
N TRP A 41 10.94 -28.65 0.09
CA TRP A 41 10.94 -29.49 1.29
C TRP A 41 10.29 -28.79 2.49
N PRO A 42 8.99 -28.49 2.43
CA PRO A 42 8.31 -27.68 3.44
C PRO A 42 8.30 -28.30 4.84
N LEU A 43 8.29 -29.62 4.95
CA LEU A 43 8.32 -30.31 6.25
C LEU A 43 9.73 -30.34 6.85
N ASN A 44 10.76 -30.51 6.02
CA ASN A 44 12.15 -30.56 6.49
C ASN A 44 12.61 -29.17 6.92
N CYS A 45 12.32 -28.14 6.11
CA CYS A 45 12.68 -26.75 6.40
C CYS A 45 12.08 -26.23 7.72
N LYS A 46 10.93 -26.77 8.18
CA LYS A 46 10.35 -26.41 9.49
C LYS A 46 11.25 -26.74 10.67
N GLN A 47 12.15 -27.72 10.53
CA GLN A 47 13.09 -28.11 11.57
C GLN A 47 14.30 -27.16 11.67
N PHE A 48 14.46 -26.25 10.69
CA PHE A 48 15.57 -25.32 10.61
C PHE A 48 15.13 -23.88 10.91
N SER A 49 15.90 -23.20 11.74
CA SER A 49 16.02 -21.75 11.76
C SER A 49 16.98 -21.35 10.63
N PHE A 50 16.56 -20.42 9.79
CA PHE A 50 17.43 -19.80 8.81
C PHE A 50 17.71 -18.37 9.28
N ILE A 51 18.99 -18.00 9.41
CA ILE A 51 19.35 -16.63 9.76
C ILE A 51 19.69 -15.88 8.47
N GLU A 52 18.94 -14.81 8.23
CA GLU A 52 19.19 -13.91 7.11
C GLU A 52 20.51 -13.16 7.29
N PRO A 53 21.33 -12.99 6.23
CA PRO A 53 22.58 -12.24 6.33
C PRO A 53 22.41 -10.79 6.82
N THR A 54 21.30 -10.13 6.50
CA THR A 54 20.97 -8.79 7.03
C THR A 54 20.80 -8.79 8.54
N LEU A 55 20.17 -9.82 9.12
CA LEU A 55 20.04 -9.93 10.58
C LEU A 55 21.41 -10.10 11.24
N LEU A 56 22.35 -10.81 10.59
CA LEU A 56 23.73 -10.89 11.05
C LEU A 56 24.40 -9.52 11.08
N TYR A 57 24.29 -8.75 10.00
CA TYR A 57 24.84 -7.39 9.97
C TYR A 57 24.25 -6.50 11.08
N GLN A 58 22.96 -6.62 11.37
CA GLN A 58 22.30 -5.88 12.44
C GLN A 58 22.79 -6.30 13.83
N LEU A 59 23.05 -7.59 14.04
CA LEU A 59 23.65 -8.09 15.28
C LEU A 59 25.08 -7.56 15.47
N GLU A 60 25.85 -7.38 14.40
CA GLU A 60 27.22 -6.85 14.46
C GLU A 60 27.26 -5.33 14.70
N VAL A 61 26.39 -4.56 14.03
CA VAL A 61 26.48 -3.09 13.97
C VAL A 61 25.51 -2.37 14.92
N VAL A 62 24.29 -2.89 15.10
CA VAL A 62 23.19 -2.19 15.81
C VAL A 62 23.10 -2.60 17.28
N SER A 63 23.60 -3.78 17.61
CA SER A 63 23.49 -4.37 18.96
C SER A 63 24.14 -3.53 20.07
N ALA A 64 25.12 -2.68 19.75
CA ALA A 64 25.75 -1.78 20.71
C ALA A 64 24.79 -0.70 21.28
N ALA A 65 23.68 -0.41 20.59
CA ALA A 65 22.72 0.63 20.96
C ALA A 65 21.32 0.09 21.29
N SER A 66 21.05 -1.21 21.06
CA SER A 66 19.72 -1.78 21.24
C SER A 66 19.71 -3.30 21.31
N ASP A 67 18.87 -3.84 22.21
CA ASP A 67 18.69 -5.29 22.41
C ASP A 67 17.72 -5.95 21.41
N TRP A 68 17.00 -5.18 20.60
CA TRP A 68 16.00 -5.74 19.68
C TRP A 68 16.55 -6.82 18.72
N PRO A 69 17.77 -6.71 18.15
CA PRO A 69 18.30 -7.76 17.26
C PRO A 69 18.51 -9.09 17.99
N HIS A 70 18.98 -9.04 19.24
CA HIS A 70 19.13 -10.22 20.09
C HIS A 70 17.77 -10.87 20.39
N LYS A 71 16.75 -10.07 20.72
CA LYS A 71 15.39 -10.58 20.95
C LYS A 71 14.79 -11.20 19.68
N ALA A 72 15.03 -10.61 18.51
CA ALA A 72 14.58 -11.16 17.24
C ALA A 72 15.25 -12.51 16.94
N LEU A 73 16.54 -12.64 17.25
CA LEU A 73 17.27 -13.89 17.13
C LEU A 73 16.74 -14.96 18.10
N GLU A 74 16.50 -14.61 19.37
CA GLU A 74 15.93 -15.53 20.36
C GLU A 74 14.57 -16.07 19.91
N GLN A 75 13.69 -15.19 19.40
CA GLN A 75 12.39 -15.59 18.85
C GLN A 75 12.52 -16.52 17.63
N LEU A 76 13.49 -16.26 16.75
CA LEU A 76 13.72 -17.07 15.55
C LEU A 76 14.28 -18.47 15.87
N LEU A 77 14.98 -18.61 16.99
CA LEU A 77 15.52 -19.87 17.48
C LEU A 77 14.53 -20.65 18.37
N ASP A 78 13.46 -20.01 18.83
CA ASP A 78 12.50 -20.64 19.74
C ASP A 78 11.76 -21.82 19.06
N GLY A 79 11.76 -22.97 19.74
CA GLY A 79 11.11 -24.20 19.27
C GLY A 79 11.75 -24.91 18.07
N LYS A 80 12.89 -24.44 17.53
CA LYS A 80 13.59 -25.08 16.40
C LYS A 80 14.87 -25.79 16.82
N CYS A 81 15.18 -26.91 16.16
CA CYS A 81 16.26 -27.82 16.58
C CYS A 81 17.57 -27.65 15.79
N ARG A 82 17.56 -26.97 14.63
CA ARG A 82 18.74 -26.83 13.77
C ARG A 82 18.83 -25.42 13.19
N LEU A 83 20.04 -24.95 12.93
CA LEU A 83 20.32 -23.63 12.36
C LEU A 83 21.08 -23.77 11.03
N LEU A 84 20.70 -22.94 10.06
CA LEU A 84 21.46 -22.64 8.85
C LEU A 84 21.76 -21.13 8.81
N CYS A 85 23.04 -20.79 8.69
CA CYS A 85 23.52 -19.42 8.77
C CYS A 85 24.54 -19.16 7.65
N PRO A 86 24.12 -18.60 6.51
CA PRO A 86 25.02 -18.09 5.49
C PRO A 86 25.76 -16.85 5.98
N ILE A 87 27.08 -16.84 5.86
CA ILE A 87 27.96 -15.76 6.33
C ILE A 87 28.70 -15.18 5.13
N TRP A 88 28.62 -13.86 4.98
CA TRP A 88 29.41 -13.10 4.01
C TRP A 88 30.67 -12.53 4.65
N SER A 89 31.83 -12.79 4.05
CA SER A 89 33.09 -12.12 4.39
C SER A 89 33.48 -11.12 3.31
N VAL A 90 34.01 -9.97 3.71
CA VAL A 90 34.51 -8.90 2.81
C VAL A 90 35.99 -9.13 2.43
N SER A 91 36.71 -9.98 3.16
CA SER A 91 38.13 -10.23 2.90
C SER A 91 38.53 -11.65 3.30
N PRO A 92 38.61 -12.59 2.33
CA PRO A 92 38.18 -12.44 0.93
C PRO A 92 36.66 -12.28 0.79
N ASN A 93 36.21 -11.71 -0.33
CA ASN A 93 34.79 -11.69 -0.74
C ASN A 93 34.29 -13.13 -0.91
N HIS A 94 33.63 -13.69 0.10
CA HIS A 94 33.35 -15.12 0.14
C HIS A 94 32.13 -15.46 1.00
N TRP A 95 31.31 -16.39 0.49
CA TRP A 95 30.21 -16.99 1.23
C TRP A 95 30.64 -18.26 1.94
N THR A 96 30.27 -18.38 3.21
CA THR A 96 30.44 -19.61 4.01
C THR A 96 29.10 -20.01 4.61
N LEU A 97 28.89 -21.30 4.86
CA LEU A 97 27.71 -21.81 5.56
C LEU A 97 28.11 -22.31 6.95
N LEU A 98 27.39 -21.84 7.97
CA LEU A 98 27.45 -22.36 9.32
C LEU A 98 26.17 -23.15 9.64
N GLU A 99 26.33 -24.35 10.19
CA GLU A 99 25.24 -25.27 10.53
C GLU A 99 25.38 -25.80 11.97
N GLY A 100 24.27 -26.07 12.67
CA GLY A 100 24.26 -26.84 13.93
C GLY A 100 23.01 -26.60 14.79
N GLU A 101 22.84 -27.32 15.91
CA GLU A 101 21.64 -27.20 16.76
C GLU A 101 21.42 -25.79 17.34
N ARG A 102 22.49 -24.98 17.49
CA ARG A 102 22.50 -23.55 17.89
C ARG A 102 23.78 -22.80 17.45
N ALA A 103 24.28 -22.99 16.23
CA ALA A 103 25.68 -22.74 15.82
C ALA A 103 26.42 -21.63 16.62
N ARG A 104 27.24 -22.07 17.58
CA ARG A 104 27.23 -21.65 19.00
C ARG A 104 26.92 -20.15 19.26
N SER A 105 25.64 -19.87 19.53
CA SER A 105 24.99 -18.56 19.74
C SER A 105 25.19 -17.53 18.63
N VAL A 106 25.22 -18.03 17.39
CA VAL A 106 25.51 -17.34 16.11
C VAL A 106 26.99 -16.99 15.96
N ALA A 107 27.82 -17.99 16.25
CA ALA A 107 29.27 -17.91 16.48
C ALA A 107 29.66 -16.94 17.63
N ALA A 108 28.78 -16.84 18.61
CA ALA A 108 28.73 -15.96 19.79
C ALA A 108 28.43 -14.49 19.49
N LEU A 109 27.72 -14.20 18.39
CA LEU A 109 27.35 -12.86 17.89
C LEU A 109 28.48 -12.16 17.12
N LEU A 110 29.16 -12.96 16.29
CA LEU A 110 29.93 -12.53 15.12
C LEU A 110 31.39 -12.06 15.28
N GLY A 111 32.11 -12.46 16.33
CA GLY A 111 33.59 -12.39 16.33
C GLY A 111 34.25 -13.55 15.56
N VAL A 112 33.80 -13.84 14.34
CA VAL A 112 33.75 -15.18 13.72
C VAL A 112 35.13 -15.81 13.40
N LEU A 113 35.63 -16.63 14.32
CA LEU A 113 35.69 -18.10 14.23
C LEU A 113 36.23 -18.59 15.57
N ASP A 114 35.42 -19.29 16.37
CA ASP A 114 35.97 -20.10 17.46
C ASP A 114 36.96 -21.10 16.80
N PRO A 115 38.26 -21.12 17.17
CA PRO A 115 39.23 -22.06 16.59
C PRO A 115 38.84 -23.53 16.84
N ALA A 116 37.85 -23.80 17.70
CA ALA A 116 37.25 -25.11 17.85
C ALA A 116 36.19 -25.47 16.78
N LEU A 117 35.72 -24.52 15.96
CA LEU A 117 34.87 -24.83 14.80
C LEU A 117 35.73 -25.46 13.71
N VAL A 118 35.61 -26.78 13.58
CA VAL A 118 36.34 -27.54 12.58
C VAL A 118 35.76 -27.25 11.20
N PRO A 119 36.55 -26.78 10.21
CA PRO A 119 36.10 -26.67 8.84
C PRO A 119 35.67 -28.04 8.34
N VAL A 120 34.41 -28.17 7.95
CA VAL A 120 33.88 -29.42 7.39
C VAL A 120 33.70 -29.23 5.89
N ASN A 121 34.09 -30.25 5.11
CA ASN A 121 33.88 -30.31 3.67
C ASN A 121 34.53 -29.18 2.84
N ALA A 122 35.77 -28.82 3.18
CA ALA A 122 36.58 -27.93 2.35
C ALA A 122 36.79 -28.56 0.95
N SER A 123 36.17 -27.97 -0.06
CA SER A 123 36.35 -28.34 -1.46
C SER A 123 37.08 -27.20 -2.16
N ARG A 124 37.99 -27.50 -3.10
CA ARG A 124 38.53 -26.47 -3.97
C ARG A 124 37.40 -25.92 -4.83
N GLN A 125 37.19 -24.61 -4.75
CA GLN A 125 36.19 -23.87 -5.48
C GLN A 125 36.90 -22.85 -6.36
N ALA A 126 36.28 -22.48 -7.47
CA ALA A 126 36.74 -21.35 -8.23
C ALA A 126 36.14 -20.02 -7.67
N ASP A 127 36.77 -18.88 -7.99
CA ASP A 127 36.62 -17.61 -7.26
C ASP A 127 35.16 -17.14 -7.03
N ASN A 128 34.22 -17.48 -7.91
CA ASN A 128 32.83 -17.00 -7.88
C ASN A 128 31.80 -18.06 -7.45
N GLU A 129 32.21 -19.27 -7.06
CA GLU A 129 31.30 -20.41 -6.86
C GLU A 129 30.77 -20.53 -5.42
N CYS A 130 31.38 -19.83 -4.48
CA CYS A 130 31.15 -20.00 -3.03
C CYS A 130 29.67 -19.92 -2.62
N GLY A 131 28.92 -18.95 -3.15
CA GLY A 131 27.48 -18.81 -2.86
C GLY A 131 26.65 -19.98 -3.39
N PHE A 132 26.99 -20.54 -4.55
CA PHE A 132 26.30 -21.71 -5.08
C PHE A 132 26.62 -22.97 -4.27
N PHE A 133 27.84 -23.08 -3.75
CA PHE A 133 28.19 -24.15 -2.81
C PHE A 133 27.43 -24.04 -1.49
N VAL A 134 27.23 -22.83 -0.97
CA VAL A 134 26.37 -22.62 0.21
C VAL A 134 24.96 -23.16 -0.04
N LEU A 135 24.35 -22.81 -1.18
CA LEU A 135 23.02 -23.32 -1.54
C LEU A 135 22.99 -24.83 -1.73
N SER A 136 24.00 -25.41 -2.37
CA SER A 136 24.14 -26.86 -2.52
C SER A 136 24.22 -27.57 -1.17
N TRP A 137 25.02 -27.05 -0.23
CA TRP A 137 25.12 -27.64 1.11
C TRP A 137 23.83 -27.51 1.89
N MET A 138 23.17 -26.34 1.85
CA MET A 138 21.86 -26.15 2.46
C MET A 138 20.85 -27.18 1.93
N GLU A 139 20.82 -27.42 0.62
CA GLU A 139 19.94 -28.43 0.02
C GLU A 139 20.26 -29.83 0.53
N LEU A 140 21.53 -30.25 0.55
CA LEU A 140 21.90 -31.58 1.04
C LEU A 140 21.55 -31.77 2.51
N ILE A 141 21.74 -30.74 3.34
CA ILE A 141 21.41 -30.77 4.77
C ILE A 141 19.90 -30.90 4.97
N VAL A 142 19.09 -30.13 4.22
CA VAL A 142 17.62 -30.15 4.30
C VAL A 142 17.06 -31.46 3.75
N ALA A 143 17.50 -31.88 2.57
CA ALA A 143 17.04 -33.12 1.93
C ALA A 143 17.47 -34.35 2.73
N GLY A 144 18.64 -34.30 3.38
CA GLY A 144 19.19 -35.38 4.21
C GLY A 144 18.33 -35.79 5.40
N LEU A 145 17.32 -34.98 5.78
CA LEU A 145 16.32 -35.37 6.79
C LEU A 145 15.33 -36.42 6.31
N SER A 146 15.07 -36.49 5.01
CA SER A 146 14.10 -37.41 4.41
C SER A 146 14.71 -38.36 3.39
N GLU A 147 15.93 -38.09 2.94
CA GLU A 147 16.62 -38.82 1.89
C GLU A 147 18.02 -39.21 2.33
N GLY A 148 18.55 -40.33 1.82
CA GLY A 148 19.91 -40.76 2.10
C GLY A 148 20.95 -39.94 1.32
N PRO A 149 22.22 -39.85 1.79
CA PRO A 149 23.26 -39.02 1.16
C PRO A 149 23.60 -39.42 -0.28
N ALA A 150 23.30 -40.66 -0.69
CA ALA A 150 23.57 -41.18 -2.03
C ALA A 150 22.51 -40.80 -3.08
N SER A 151 21.35 -40.24 -2.69
CA SER A 151 20.28 -39.89 -3.64
C SER A 151 20.51 -38.55 -4.35
N ARG A 152 21.55 -37.81 -3.96
CA ARG A 152 21.80 -36.44 -4.42
C ARG A 152 23.18 -36.29 -5.05
N LEU A 153 23.27 -35.27 -5.91
CA LEU A 153 24.52 -34.87 -6.54
C LEU A 153 25.50 -34.32 -5.50
N TRP A 154 26.79 -34.48 -5.75
CA TRP A 154 27.83 -33.82 -4.98
C TRP A 154 27.71 -32.28 -5.14
N PRO A 155 28.11 -31.47 -4.13
CA PRO A 155 27.88 -30.02 -4.13
C PRO A 155 28.39 -29.26 -5.34
N ALA A 156 29.46 -29.72 -5.99
CA ALA A 156 30.04 -29.08 -7.17
C ALA A 156 29.10 -29.21 -8.39
N GLU A 157 28.50 -30.37 -8.60
CA GLU A 157 27.50 -30.63 -9.63
C GLU A 157 26.19 -29.93 -9.28
N LEU A 158 25.80 -29.96 -8.01
CA LEU A 158 24.61 -29.29 -7.52
C LEU A 158 24.71 -27.76 -7.66
N ALA A 159 25.91 -27.19 -7.52
CA ALA A 159 26.16 -25.76 -7.72
C ALA A 159 25.86 -25.35 -9.17
N LYS A 160 26.20 -26.20 -10.14
CA LYS A 160 25.86 -25.99 -11.56
C LYS A 160 24.35 -26.07 -11.79
N VAL A 161 23.65 -26.97 -11.10
CA VAL A 161 22.18 -27.05 -11.14
C VAL A 161 21.54 -25.79 -10.56
N TRP A 162 22.01 -25.33 -9.40
CA TRP A 162 21.56 -24.09 -8.78
C TRP A 162 21.72 -22.91 -9.71
N HIS A 163 22.90 -22.74 -10.32
CA HIS A 163 23.15 -21.66 -11.26
C HIS A 163 22.28 -21.77 -12.51
N LYS A 164 22.36 -22.87 -13.27
CA LYS A 164 21.80 -22.95 -14.62
C LYS A 164 20.30 -23.24 -14.65
N GLN A 165 19.80 -24.01 -13.69
CA GLN A 165 18.44 -24.55 -13.73
C GLN A 165 17.49 -23.93 -12.71
N ARG A 166 18.00 -23.25 -11.68
CA ARG A 166 17.16 -22.71 -10.60
C ARG A 166 17.23 -21.19 -10.50
N LEU A 167 18.37 -20.62 -10.11
CA LEU A 167 18.50 -19.18 -9.89
C LEU A 167 18.40 -18.38 -11.18
N LEU A 168 19.12 -18.77 -12.24
CA LEU A 168 19.09 -18.01 -13.50
C LEU A 168 17.68 -17.95 -14.13
N PRO A 169 16.90 -19.04 -14.20
CA PRO A 169 15.49 -18.95 -14.64
C PRO A 169 14.62 -18.10 -13.70
N LEU A 170 14.81 -18.22 -12.38
CA LEU A 170 14.06 -17.45 -11.39
C LEU A 170 14.32 -15.94 -11.52
N GLU A 171 15.58 -15.53 -11.63
CA GLU A 171 15.98 -14.14 -11.87
C GLU A 171 15.34 -13.57 -13.13
N LYS A 172 15.36 -14.33 -14.23
CA LYS A 172 14.71 -13.91 -15.48
C LYS A 172 13.20 -13.75 -15.31
N ALA A 173 12.56 -14.65 -14.57
CA ALA A 173 11.12 -14.57 -14.29
C ALA A 173 10.80 -13.36 -13.40
N LEU A 174 11.56 -13.14 -12.32
CA LEU A 174 11.40 -12.00 -11.42
C LEU A 174 11.64 -10.67 -12.13
N GLN A 175 12.66 -10.59 -12.98
CA GLN A 175 12.92 -9.39 -13.77
C GLN A 175 11.77 -9.07 -14.71
N LYS A 176 11.18 -10.09 -15.35
CA LYS A 176 10.01 -9.93 -16.24
C LYS A 176 8.77 -9.47 -15.48
N GLU A 177 8.51 -10.01 -14.29
CA GLU A 177 7.39 -9.54 -13.46
C GLU A 177 7.64 -8.11 -12.95
N ARG A 178 8.88 -7.78 -12.58
CA ARG A 178 9.24 -6.41 -12.18
C ARG A 178 9.01 -5.41 -13.30
N THR A 179 9.41 -5.72 -14.54
CA THR A 179 9.16 -4.82 -15.67
C THR A 179 7.67 -4.65 -15.92
N LYS A 180 6.89 -5.74 -15.89
CA LYS A 180 5.43 -5.71 -16.03
C LYS A 180 4.76 -4.84 -14.96
N LEU A 181 5.10 -5.05 -13.68
CA LEU A 181 4.56 -4.25 -12.57
C LEU A 181 4.92 -2.78 -12.69
N SER A 182 6.14 -2.46 -13.16
CA SER A 182 6.56 -1.08 -13.39
C SER A 182 5.75 -0.39 -14.49
N GLU A 183 5.42 -1.11 -15.57
CA GLU A 183 4.61 -0.60 -16.66
C GLU A 183 3.15 -0.41 -16.22
N ASP A 184 2.61 -1.36 -15.47
CA ASP A 184 1.25 -1.28 -14.94
C ASP A 184 1.11 -0.13 -13.94
N LYS A 185 2.11 0.10 -13.08
CA LYS A 185 2.16 1.27 -12.19
C LYS A 185 2.16 2.58 -12.98
N LYS A 186 3.00 2.70 -14.01
CA LYS A 186 3.01 3.89 -14.90
C LYS A 186 1.66 4.11 -15.58
N LYS A 187 1.00 3.05 -16.04
CA LYS A 187 -0.34 3.14 -16.65
C LYS A 187 -1.40 3.58 -15.63
N GLN A 188 -1.33 3.08 -14.39
CA GLN A 188 -2.23 3.48 -13.32
C GLN A 188 -2.03 4.94 -12.92
N GLU A 189 -0.78 5.38 -12.74
CA GLU A 189 -0.45 6.78 -12.46
C GLU A 189 -0.94 7.71 -13.57
N ALA A 190 -0.74 7.35 -14.84
CA ALA A 190 -1.24 8.13 -15.98
C ALA A 190 -2.79 8.19 -16.02
N LYS A 191 -3.49 7.11 -15.65
CA LYS A 191 -4.95 7.11 -15.53
C LYS A 191 -5.43 7.96 -14.35
N ALA A 192 -4.75 7.90 -13.22
CA ALA A 192 -5.07 8.69 -12.03
C ALA A 192 -4.91 10.19 -12.31
N LEU A 193 -3.83 10.61 -12.96
CA LEU A 193 -3.60 12.00 -13.39
C LEU A 193 -4.72 12.49 -14.32
N LYS A 194 -5.09 11.70 -15.34
CA LYS A 194 -6.19 12.05 -16.25
C LYS A 194 -7.53 12.17 -15.52
N LEU A 195 -7.82 11.28 -14.57
CA LEU A 195 -9.05 11.34 -13.77
C LEU A 195 -9.06 12.59 -12.88
N GLN A 196 -7.92 12.94 -12.30
CA GLN A 196 -7.77 14.14 -11.47
C GLN A 196 -7.99 15.42 -12.30
N GLU A 197 -7.44 15.50 -13.50
CA GLU A 197 -7.68 16.61 -14.45
C GLU A 197 -9.16 16.70 -14.87
N GLN A 198 -9.81 15.57 -15.14
CA GLN A 198 -11.25 15.55 -15.46
C GLN A 198 -12.11 16.00 -14.28
N LEU A 199 -11.78 15.55 -13.07
CA LEU A 199 -12.48 15.95 -11.85
C LEU A 199 -12.33 17.46 -11.61
N SER A 200 -11.12 18.01 -11.69
CA SER A 200 -10.90 19.44 -11.51
C SER A 200 -11.60 20.29 -12.58
N ALA A 201 -11.58 19.85 -13.84
CA ALA A 201 -12.32 20.51 -14.92
C ALA A 201 -13.84 20.46 -14.71
N SER A 202 -14.37 19.33 -14.22
CA SER A 202 -15.80 19.19 -13.91
C SER A 202 -16.22 20.07 -12.73
N GLN A 203 -15.40 20.16 -11.69
CA GLN A 203 -15.64 21.01 -10.52
C GLN A 203 -15.61 22.50 -10.91
N ALA A 204 -14.66 22.90 -11.75
CA ALA A 204 -14.60 24.26 -12.26
C ALA A 204 -15.84 24.64 -13.10
N LYS A 205 -16.37 23.70 -13.90
CA LYS A 205 -17.63 23.92 -14.65
C LYS A 205 -18.83 24.00 -13.72
N ALA A 206 -18.92 23.13 -12.71
CA ALA A 206 -20.00 23.15 -11.72
C ALA A 206 -20.01 24.46 -10.92
N ALA A 207 -18.84 24.96 -10.49
CA ALA A 207 -18.71 26.23 -9.80
C ALA A 207 -19.22 27.41 -10.66
N LYS A 208 -18.81 27.48 -11.93
CA LYS A 208 -19.29 28.50 -12.88
C LYS A 208 -20.81 28.44 -13.10
N ALA A 209 -21.40 27.24 -13.12
CA ALA A 209 -22.85 27.07 -13.26
C ALA A 209 -23.62 27.49 -12.00
N LEU A 210 -23.05 27.27 -10.80
CA LEU A 210 -23.63 27.74 -9.55
C LEU A 210 -23.60 29.28 -9.48
N GLU A 211 -22.46 29.90 -9.79
CA GLU A 211 -22.35 31.37 -9.82
C GLU A 211 -23.33 32.01 -10.81
N SER A 212 -23.52 31.41 -11.99
CA SER A 212 -24.48 31.93 -12.98
C SER A 212 -25.94 31.76 -12.50
N SER A 213 -26.26 30.64 -11.85
CA SER A 213 -27.57 30.40 -11.24
C SER A 213 -27.87 31.39 -10.12
N GLU A 214 -26.91 31.69 -9.26
CA GLU A 214 -27.05 32.69 -8.19
C GLU A 214 -27.27 34.09 -8.74
N LYS A 215 -26.52 34.48 -9.78
CA LYS A 215 -26.72 35.76 -10.49
C LYS A 215 -28.12 35.86 -11.10
N LEU A 216 -28.62 34.78 -11.72
CA LEU A 216 -29.97 34.72 -12.28
C LEU A 216 -31.05 34.84 -11.19
N LYS A 217 -30.89 34.13 -10.06
CA LYS A 217 -31.82 34.22 -8.92
C LYS A 217 -31.81 35.61 -8.29
N ALA A 218 -30.64 36.22 -8.12
CA ALA A 218 -30.50 37.57 -7.61
C ALA A 218 -31.15 38.61 -8.54
N SER A 219 -30.92 38.49 -9.85
CA SER A 219 -31.54 39.33 -10.88
C SER A 219 -33.06 39.18 -10.88
N ALA A 220 -33.58 37.94 -10.85
CA ALA A 220 -35.00 37.67 -10.78
C ALA A 220 -35.64 38.23 -9.50
N LYS A 221 -34.95 38.12 -8.35
CA LYS A 221 -35.41 38.71 -7.09
C LYS A 221 -35.43 40.24 -7.14
N ALA A 222 -34.43 40.87 -7.75
CA ALA A 222 -34.38 42.31 -7.95
C ALA A 222 -35.49 42.80 -8.89
N ALA A 223 -35.73 42.10 -10.00
CA ALA A 223 -36.81 42.41 -10.94
C ALA A 223 -38.19 42.23 -10.29
N ALA A 224 -38.39 41.17 -9.50
CA ALA A 224 -39.62 40.96 -8.73
C ALA A 224 -39.84 42.09 -7.70
N LYS A 225 -38.78 42.52 -6.99
CA LYS A 225 -38.85 43.63 -6.04
C LYS A 225 -39.20 44.95 -6.73
N LYS A 226 -38.57 45.24 -7.88
CA LYS A 226 -38.85 46.44 -8.67
C LYS A 226 -40.28 46.45 -9.22
N SER A 227 -40.77 45.32 -9.73
CA SER A 227 -42.17 45.17 -10.18
C SER A 227 -43.17 45.32 -9.03
N LEU A 228 -42.81 44.85 -7.83
CA LEU A 228 -43.58 45.10 -6.60
C LEU A 228 -43.59 46.60 -6.27
N GLU A 229 -42.44 47.28 -6.27
CA GLU A 229 -42.35 48.71 -5.96
C GLU A 229 -43.10 49.59 -6.98
N GLU A 230 -43.01 49.27 -8.28
CA GLU A 230 -43.70 50.00 -9.36
C GLU A 230 -45.22 49.78 -9.36
N ASN A 231 -45.70 48.56 -9.06
CA ASN A 231 -47.14 48.26 -9.04
C ASN A 231 -47.81 48.43 -7.67
N SER A 232 -47.04 48.56 -6.58
CA SER A 232 -47.59 48.66 -5.22
C SER A 232 -47.96 50.07 -4.79
N MET A 233 -47.67 51.10 -5.59
CA MET A 233 -47.79 52.46 -5.06
C MET A 233 -49.23 52.93 -4.75
N HIS A 234 -50.31 52.42 -5.35
CA HIS A 234 -51.63 53.07 -5.19
C HIS A 234 -52.85 52.18 -4.90
N PHE A 235 -52.68 50.97 -4.34
CA PHE A 235 -53.83 50.18 -3.89
C PHE A 235 -53.62 49.59 -2.49
N ARG A 236 -54.13 50.28 -1.48
CA ARG A 236 -54.08 49.91 -0.06
C ARG A 236 -55.34 49.14 0.33
N TYR A 237 -55.34 48.50 1.50
CA TYR A 237 -56.53 47.83 2.05
C TYR A 237 -57.75 48.76 2.12
N THR A 238 -57.52 50.05 2.35
CA THR A 238 -58.54 51.11 2.36
C THR A 238 -59.16 51.37 0.99
N ASP A 239 -58.51 50.95 -0.08
CA ASP A 239 -58.94 51.14 -1.47
C ASP A 239 -59.82 49.98 -1.98
N LEU A 240 -59.98 48.92 -1.18
CA LEU A 240 -60.85 47.79 -1.47
C LEU A 240 -62.32 48.22 -1.46
N SER A 241 -63.10 47.64 -2.36
CA SER A 241 -64.55 47.83 -2.34
C SER A 241 -65.15 47.29 -1.03
N GLN A 242 -66.25 47.91 -0.57
CA GLN A 242 -66.95 47.43 0.63
C GLN A 242 -67.38 45.96 0.50
N GLU A 243 -67.67 45.50 -0.72
CA GLU A 243 -68.02 44.13 -1.02
C GLU A 243 -66.83 43.16 -0.83
N ALA A 244 -65.65 43.54 -1.32
CA ALA A 244 -64.42 42.76 -1.11
C ALA A 244 -64.06 42.67 0.39
N VAL A 245 -64.20 43.77 1.14
CA VAL A 245 -63.98 43.80 2.59
C VAL A 245 -64.94 42.87 3.32
N LYS A 246 -66.23 42.85 2.92
CA LYS A 246 -67.22 41.93 3.49
C LYS A 246 -66.88 40.47 3.22
N GLN A 247 -66.46 40.13 2.01
CA GLN A 247 -66.07 38.75 1.66
C GLN A 247 -64.86 38.27 2.47
N ILE A 248 -63.86 39.13 2.65
CA ILE A 248 -62.69 38.83 3.49
C ILE A 248 -63.11 38.64 4.95
N ARG A 249 -63.93 39.55 5.51
CA ARG A 249 -64.42 39.43 6.89
C ARG A 249 -65.28 38.18 7.11
N HIS A 250 -66.13 37.85 6.15
CA HIS A 250 -66.97 36.66 6.22
C HIS A 250 -66.11 35.40 6.30
N LEU A 251 -65.08 35.27 5.46
CA LEU A 251 -64.18 34.12 5.51
C LEU A 251 -63.23 34.15 6.71
N TYR A 252 -62.88 35.31 7.23
CA TYR A 252 -62.12 35.43 8.47
C TYR A 252 -62.92 34.91 9.68
N LEU A 253 -64.22 35.21 9.74
CA LEU A 253 -65.10 34.84 10.85
C LEU A 253 -65.68 33.43 10.72
N PHE A 254 -65.99 33.00 9.49
CA PHE A 254 -66.76 31.77 9.24
C PHE A 254 -66.07 30.80 8.27
N GLY A 255 -64.88 31.12 7.78
CA GLY A 255 -64.15 30.29 6.82
C GLY A 255 -63.60 29.01 7.45
N LEU A 256 -63.97 27.89 6.86
CA LEU A 256 -63.30 26.62 7.12
C LEU A 256 -62.02 26.62 6.28
N LYS A 257 -60.84 26.81 6.89
CA LYS A 257 -59.52 26.87 6.22
C LYS A 257 -59.32 25.82 5.11
N ARG A 258 -60.06 24.69 5.16
CA ARG A 258 -60.20 23.74 4.05
C ARG A 258 -61.67 23.42 3.77
N CYS A 259 -62.01 23.52 2.50
CA CYS A 259 -63.25 23.08 1.88
C CYS A 259 -63.16 21.64 1.34
N SER A 260 -64.31 21.04 1.00
CA SER A 260 -64.38 19.73 0.35
C SER A 260 -63.60 19.67 -0.99
N ARG A 261 -63.51 20.79 -1.73
CA ARG A 261 -62.78 20.88 -3.01
C ARG A 261 -61.27 21.01 -2.87
N CYS A 262 -60.78 21.41 -1.70
CA CYS A 262 -59.38 21.78 -1.47
C CYS A 262 -58.72 20.96 -0.36
N ARG A 263 -59.29 19.77 -0.07
CA ARG A 263 -58.89 18.85 1.01
C ARG A 263 -57.41 18.45 0.99
N TRP A 264 -56.78 18.40 -0.18
CA TRP A 264 -55.39 17.95 -0.39
C TRP A 264 -54.42 19.09 -0.72
N GLN A 265 -54.86 20.34 -0.64
CA GLN A 265 -54.05 21.54 -0.90
C GLN A 265 -54.10 22.48 0.31
N THR A 266 -53.24 23.49 0.33
CA THR A 266 -53.08 24.42 1.46
C THR A 266 -54.26 25.37 1.67
N GLY A 267 -55.19 25.50 0.71
CA GLY A 267 -56.40 26.33 0.80
C GLY A 267 -56.89 26.77 -0.58
N CYS A 268 -58.04 27.44 -0.66
CA CYS A 268 -58.51 28.07 -1.89
C CYS A 268 -59.27 29.39 -1.62
N LEU A 269 -59.51 30.16 -2.67
CA LEU A 269 -60.14 31.49 -2.60
C LEU A 269 -61.51 31.51 -1.91
N SER A 270 -62.24 30.39 -1.88
CA SER A 270 -63.59 30.32 -1.31
C SER A 270 -63.62 29.87 0.16
N CYS A 271 -62.47 29.54 0.75
CA CYS A 271 -62.44 28.95 2.10
C CYS A 271 -61.29 29.45 2.98
N ASP A 272 -60.27 30.07 2.37
CA ASP A 272 -59.11 30.60 3.08
C ASP A 272 -58.88 32.07 2.73
N HIS A 273 -58.91 32.90 3.78
CA HIS A 273 -58.67 34.32 3.69
C HIS A 273 -57.23 34.66 3.25
N GLU A 274 -56.24 33.82 3.55
CA GLU A 274 -54.83 34.04 3.16
C GLU A 274 -54.65 33.99 1.64
N TYR A 275 -55.48 33.21 0.94
CA TYR A 275 -55.49 33.15 -0.51
C TYR A 275 -56.42 34.21 -1.13
N LEU A 276 -57.58 34.45 -0.50
CA LEU A 276 -58.55 35.41 -1.03
C LEU A 276 -58.04 36.85 -0.98
N PHE A 277 -57.36 37.23 0.10
CA PHE A 277 -56.92 38.61 0.31
C PHE A 277 -55.95 39.11 -0.79
N PRO A 278 -54.83 38.42 -1.11
CA PRO A 278 -53.94 38.85 -2.19
C PRO A 278 -54.62 38.84 -3.56
N TYR A 279 -55.54 37.90 -3.80
CA TYR A 279 -56.28 37.80 -5.06
C TYR A 279 -57.21 39.01 -5.26
N LEU A 280 -57.98 39.41 -4.25
CA LEU A 280 -58.86 40.57 -4.31
C LEU A 280 -58.06 41.87 -4.44
N MET A 281 -56.98 42.02 -3.68
CA MET A 281 -56.06 43.16 -3.82
C MET A 281 -55.54 43.30 -5.25
N LYS A 282 -55.07 42.19 -5.86
CA LYS A 282 -54.58 42.20 -7.24
C LYS A 282 -55.69 42.47 -8.25
N LYS A 283 -56.86 41.84 -8.09
CA LYS A 283 -57.99 41.97 -9.01
C LYS A 283 -58.55 43.38 -9.02
N GLU A 284 -58.68 44.02 -7.86
CA GLU A 284 -59.22 45.38 -7.77
C GLU A 284 -58.16 46.43 -8.15
N ALA A 285 -56.88 46.22 -7.83
CA ALA A 285 -55.79 47.06 -8.33
C ALA A 285 -55.75 47.06 -9.88
N LEU A 286 -55.88 45.89 -10.50
CA LEU A 286 -55.94 45.77 -11.97
C LEU A 286 -57.19 46.39 -12.59
N LYS A 287 -58.30 46.48 -11.85
CA LYS A 287 -59.51 47.18 -12.32
C LYS A 287 -59.36 48.69 -12.27
N LYS A 288 -58.65 49.24 -11.28
CA LYS A 288 -58.38 50.70 -11.20
C LYS A 288 -57.26 51.17 -12.13
N ALA A 289 -56.40 50.26 -12.58
CA ALA A 289 -55.34 50.55 -13.54
C ALA A 289 -55.81 50.53 -15.02
N LYS A 290 -57.07 50.21 -15.29
CA LYS A 290 -57.72 50.25 -16.61
C LYS A 290 -58.74 51.38 -16.65
#